data_AF-A0A437UJ45-F1
#
_entry.id   AF-A0A437UJ45-F1
#
_cell.length_a   1.000
_cell.length_b   1.000
_cell.length_c   1.000
_cell.angle_alpha   90.00
_cell.angle_beta   90.00
_cell.angle_gamma   90.00
#
_symmetry.space_group_name_H-M   'P 1'
#
loop_
_entity.id
_entity.type
_entity.pdbx_description
1 polymer ?
#
loop_
_entity_poly.entity_id
_entity_poly.type
_entity_poly.pdbx_seq_one_letter_code
_entity_poly.pdbx_strand_id
1 'polypeptide(L)' 'MRTYWYVSLNNNYPLPMKGQHRRVVMSVQMKAKYSIVEMIREATPVEIDYCKLVYCGYGLWKEEHIQENISKYI' A
#
# COMPACT_ATOMS: atom_id res chain seq x y z
N MET A 1 9.65 2.86 11.89
CA MET A 1 9.97 3.33 10.52
C MET A 1 8.68 3.91 9.96
N ARG A 2 8.72 5.08 9.34
CA ARG A 2 7.53 5.64 8.67
C ARG A 2 7.40 5.00 7.29
N THR A 3 6.18 4.69 6.89
CA THR A 3 5.87 3.95 5.66
C THR A 3 4.72 4.60 4.91
N TYR A 4 4.62 4.28 3.62
CA TYR A 4 3.52 4.72 2.76
C TYR A 4 2.41 3.68 2.80
N TRP A 5 1.19 4.15 3.04
CA TRP A 5 0.03 3.29 3.18
C TRP A 5 -0.89 3.44 1.97
N TYR A 6 -1.33 2.31 1.44
CA TYR A 6 -2.26 2.25 0.33
C TYR A 6 -3.37 1.23 0.58
N VAL A 7 -4.53 1.46 -0.04
CA VAL A 7 -5.55 0.43 -0.26
C VAL A 7 -5.49 0.01 -1.72
N SER A 8 -5.31 -1.28 -1.97
CA SER A 8 -5.48 -1.89 -3.29
C SER A 8 -6.93 -2.32 -3.47
N LEU A 9 -7.58 -1.81 -4.51
CA LEU A 9 -8.99 -2.10 -4.81
C LEU A 9 -9.20 -3.39 -5.62
N ASN A 10 -8.12 -4.03 -6.07
CA ASN A 10 -8.17 -5.28 -6.86
C ASN A 10 -7.41 -6.44 -6.21
N ASN A 11 -7.01 -6.30 -4.94
CA ASN A 11 -6.20 -7.28 -4.19
C ASN A 11 -4.80 -7.57 -4.77
N ASN A 12 -4.36 -6.83 -5.79
CA ASN A 12 -2.99 -6.90 -6.26
C ASN A 12 -2.10 -5.93 -5.45
N TYR A 13 -0.83 -6.28 -5.31
CA TYR A 13 0.17 -5.43 -4.70
C TYR A 13 1.49 -5.55 -5.47
N PRO A 14 2.38 -4.55 -5.39
CA PRO A 14 3.65 -4.56 -6.11
C PRO A 14 4.49 -5.78 -5.73
N LEU A 15 4.80 -6.61 -6.72
CA LEU A 15 5.71 -7.73 -6.55
C LEU A 15 7.16 -7.24 -6.61
N PRO A 16 8.11 -7.92 -5.93
CA PRO A 16 9.52 -7.63 -6.10
C PRO A 16 9.91 -7.76 -7.58
N MET A 17 10.37 -6.68 -8.22
CA MET A 17 10.82 -6.75 -9.61
C MET A 17 12.13 -7.53 -9.70
N LYS A 18 12.31 -8.27 -10.80
CA LYS A 18 13.54 -9.00 -11.08
C LYS A 18 14.72 -8.02 -11.12
N GLY A 19 15.69 -8.18 -10.21
CA GLY A 19 16.85 -7.29 -10.07
C GLY A 19 16.71 -6.16 -9.03
N GLN A 20 15.54 -5.98 -8.40
CA GLN A 20 15.43 -5.12 -7.22
C GLN A 20 15.88 -5.88 -5.97
N HIS A 21 17.03 -5.47 -5.41
CA HIS A 21 17.58 -6.07 -4.19
C HIS A 21 16.75 -5.79 -2.92
N ARG A 22 15.81 -4.83 -2.96
CA ARG A 22 14.98 -4.47 -1.80
C ARG A 22 13.51 -4.67 -2.11
N ARG A 23 12.84 -5.40 -1.22
CA ARG A 23 11.38 -5.56 -1.19
C ARG A 23 10.74 -4.19 -0.95
N VAL A 24 9.88 -3.75 -1.86
CA VAL A 24 9.22 -2.42 -1.74
C VAL A 24 7.98 -2.46 -0.84
N VAL A 25 7.35 -3.63 -0.74
CA VAL A 25 6.24 -3.91 0.17
C VAL A 25 6.79 -4.47 1.48
N MET A 26 6.43 -3.84 2.61
CA MET A 26 6.75 -4.32 3.95
C MET A 26 5.73 -5.34 4.44
N SER A 27 4.44 -5.02 4.30
CA SER A 27 3.34 -5.86 4.75
C SER A 27 2.11 -5.70 3.85
N VAL A 28 1.28 -6.75 3.79
CA VAL A 28 0.00 -6.75 3.10
C VAL A 28 -1.04 -7.40 3.99
N GLN A 29 -2.15 -6.72 4.23
CA GLN A 29 -3.31 -7.27 4.93
C GLN A 29 -4.39 -7.57 3.89
N MET A 30 -4.51 -8.84 3.50
CA MET A 30 -5.48 -9.29 2.48
C MET A 30 -6.89 -9.35 3.07
N LYS A 31 -7.88 -8.84 2.34
CA LYS A 31 -9.32 -9.02 2.60
C LYS A 31 -10.00 -9.56 1.34
N ALA A 32 -11.29 -9.85 1.44
CA ALA A 32 -12.04 -10.47 0.34
C ALA A 32 -12.06 -9.62 -0.94
N LYS A 33 -12.10 -8.28 -0.83
CA LYS A 33 -12.25 -7.35 -1.97
C LYS A 33 -11.13 -6.33 -2.12
N TYR A 34 -10.30 -6.15 -1.10
CA TYR A 34 -9.24 -5.16 -1.07
C TYR A 34 -8.10 -5.63 -0.18
N SER A 35 -6.94 -5.00 -0.32
CA SER A 35 -5.82 -5.24 0.59
C SER A 35 -5.19 -3.94 1.04
N ILE A 36 -4.79 -3.87 2.30
CA ILE A 36 -4.04 -2.74 2.83
C ILE A 36 -2.56 -3.04 2.65
N VAL A 37 -1.84 -2.16 1.96
CA VAL A 37 -0.45 -2.36 1.54
C VAL A 37 0.43 -1.32 2.22
N GLU A 38 1.45 -1.80 2.93
CA GLU A 38 2.49 -0.98 3.54
C GLU A 38 3.74 -0.99 2.66
N MET A 39 4.22 0.18 2.26
CA MET A 39 5.36 0.35 1.34
C MET A 39 6.47 1.21 1.95
N ILE A 40 7.73 0.86 1.64
CA ILE A 40 8.90 1.63 2.11
C ILE A 40 9.14 2.93 1.32
N ARG A 41 8.51 3.06 0.15
CA ARG A 41 8.58 4.21 -0.75
C ARG A 41 7.20 4.46 -1.36
N GLU A 42 7.01 5.63 -1.95
CA GLU A 42 5.84 5.90 -2.78
C GLU A 42 5.75 4.89 -3.93
N ALA A 43 4.52 4.47 -4.22
CA ALA A 43 4.21 3.66 -5.39
C ALA A 43 4.47 4.47 -6.67
N THR A 44 5.04 3.83 -7.68
CA THR A 44 5.20 4.41 -9.01
C THR A 44 3.83 4.48 -9.71
N PRO A 45 3.67 5.34 -10.74
CA PRO A 45 2.43 5.39 -11.51
C PRO A 45 2.00 4.03 -12.11
N VAL A 46 2.97 3.19 -12.51
CA VAL A 46 2.72 1.85 -13.04
C VAL A 46 2.19 0.92 -11.95
N GLU A 47 2.78 0.95 -10.75
CA GLU A 47 2.29 0.19 -9.60
C GLU A 47 0.89 0.64 -9.18
N ILE A 48 0.63 1.95 -9.18
CA ILE A 48 -0.68 2.54 -8.87
C ILE A 48 -1.75 2.03 -9.82
N ASP A 49 -1.51 2.09 -11.14
CA ASP A 49 -2.49 1.66 -12.12
C ASP A 49 -2.71 0.14 -12.11
N TYR A 50 -1.64 -0.65 -12.06
CA TYR A 50 -1.70 -2.11 -12.08
C TYR A 50 -2.38 -2.68 -10.81
N CYS A 51 -2.01 -2.16 -9.64
CA CYS A 51 -2.53 -2.63 -8.36
C CYS A 51 -3.76 -1.84 -7.87
N LYS A 52 -4.26 -0.89 -8.67
CA LYS A 52 -5.36 0.02 -8.28
C LYS A 52 -5.16 0.57 -6.87
N LEU A 53 -3.95 1.09 -6.61
CA LEU A 53 -3.57 1.61 -5.30
C LEU A 53 -4.16 3.00 -5.08
N VAL A 54 -4.79 3.16 -3.93
CA VAL A 54 -5.25 4.45 -3.42
C VAL A 54 -4.37 4.86 -2.26
N TYR A 55 -3.79 6.06 -2.34
CA TYR A 55 -2.90 6.56 -1.30
C TYR A 55 -3.67 6.98 -0.05
N CYS A 56 -3.23 6.48 1.11
CA CYS A 56 -3.85 6.76 2.41
C CYS A 56 -2.96 7.58 3.36
N GLY A 57 -1.67 7.75 3.05
CA GLY A 57 -0.77 8.64 3.77
C GLY A 57 0.61 8.05 4.06
N TYR A 58 1.44 8.84 4.72
CA TYR A 58 2.80 8.49 5.12
C TYR A 58 2.97 8.66 6.63
N GLY A 59 3.30 7.57 7.33
CA GLY A 59 3.38 7.60 8.79
C GLY A 59 3.41 6.22 9.41
N LEU A 60 3.11 6.15 10.71
CA LEU A 60 2.91 4.92 11.44
C LEU A 60 1.46 4.44 11.32
N TRP A 61 1.25 3.12 11.35
CA TRP A 61 -0.08 2.50 11.28
C TRP A 61 -1.12 3.13 12.22
N LYS A 62 -0.74 3.41 13.48
CA LYS A 62 -1.67 3.90 14.51
C LYS A 62 -1.96 5.40 14.46
N GLU A 63 -1.40 6.14 13.49
CA GLU A 63 -1.70 7.56 13.36
C GLU A 63 -3.14 7.77 12.84
N GLU A 64 -3.87 8.69 13.47
CA GLU A 64 -5.29 8.92 13.24
C GLU A 64 -5.59 9.17 11.76
N HIS A 65 -4.86 10.08 11.12
CA HIS A 65 -5.04 10.41 9.71
C HIS A 65 -4.84 9.21 8.76
N ILE A 66 -3.97 8.24 9.11
CA ILE A 66 -3.78 7.02 8.32
C ILE A 66 -5.01 6.12 8.44
N GLN A 67 -5.50 5.92 9.66
CA GLN A 67 -6.68 5.10 9.93
C GLN A 67 -7.94 5.72 9.29
N GLU A 68 -8.12 7.04 9.39
CA GLU A 68 -9.22 7.79 8.77
C GLU A 68 -9.18 7.73 7.24
N ASN A 69 -8.00 7.75 6.63
CA ASN A 69 -7.91 7.66 5.18
C ASN A 69 -8.13 6.25 4.67
N ILE A 70 -7.68 5.22 5.39
CA ILE A 70 -7.97 3.82 5.05
C ILE A 70 -9.47 3.54 5.18
N SER A 71 -10.11 4.03 6.26
CA SER A 71 -11.54 3.78 6.54
C SER A 71 -12.48 4.24 5.42
N LYS A 72 -12.07 5.24 4.62
CA LYS A 72 -12.83 5.72 3.45
C LYS A 72 -12.97 4.70 2.32
N TYR A 73 -12.15 3.65 2.31
CA TYR A 73 -12.05 2.70 1.20
C TYR A 73 -12.31 1.24 1.61
N ILE A 74 -12.64 0.97 2.88
CA ILE A 74 -12.79 -0.40 3.42
C ILE A 74 -14.18 -0.72 3.94
#